data_AF-A0A3S1F9Q1-F1
#
_entry.id   AF-A0A3S1F9Q1-F1
#
_cell.length_a   1.000
_cell.length_b   1.000
_cell.length_c   1.000
_cell.angle_alpha   90.00
_cell.angle_beta   90.00
_cell.angle_gamma   90.00
#
_symmetry.space_group_name_H-M   'P 1'
#
loop_
_entity.id
_entity.type
_entity.pdbx_description
1 polymer ?
#
loop_
_entity_poly.entity_id
_entity_poly.type
_entity_poly.pdbx_seq_one_letter_code
_entity_poly.pdbx_strand_id
1 'polypeptide(L)'
;MAAKDDPIIIKKYANRRLYNTGTSTYVTLEDLAEMVKKGEEFTVQDAKTGDDITHPVLTQIIFELENKDGQNMLPIPFLRQLIAYYGDQMQMIVPSFLEQSMLAFSKEQERFREQMKGAIGKSPLDMMKITTPIKALEEQTRR
;
A
#
# COMPACT_ATOMS: atom_id res chain seq x y z
N MET A 1 -19.73 21.70 -3.54
CA MET A 1 -18.44 21.70 -4.26
C MET A 1 -17.45 20.99 -3.36
N ALA A 2 -16.97 19.81 -3.77
CA ALA A 2 -15.94 19.11 -3.03
C ALA A 2 -14.66 19.94 -3.11
N ALA A 3 -14.08 20.29 -1.97
CA ALA A 3 -12.74 20.84 -1.96
C ALA A 3 -11.85 19.82 -2.67
N LYS A 4 -11.09 20.26 -3.68
CA LYS A 4 -9.87 19.54 -4.04
C LYS A 4 -9.04 19.59 -2.76
N ASP A 5 -8.98 18.48 -2.04
CA ASP A 5 -8.13 18.38 -0.86
C ASP A 5 -6.69 18.56 -1.35
N ASP A 6 -6.16 19.77 -1.17
CA ASP A 6 -4.76 20.04 -1.45
C ASP A 6 -3.92 19.10 -0.56
N PRO A 7 -2.83 18.54 -1.10
CA PRO A 7 -2.01 17.60 -0.35
C PRO A 7 -1.50 18.24 0.94
N ILE A 8 -1.51 17.49 2.03
CA ILE A 8 -1.06 17.98 3.34
C ILE A 8 0.39 18.42 3.23
N ILE A 9 0.72 19.61 3.71
CA ILE A 9 2.10 20.10 3.69
C ILE A 9 2.76 19.79 5.02
N ILE A 10 3.84 19.01 4.96
CA ILE A 10 4.73 18.72 6.09
C ILE A 10 5.99 19.57 5.96
N LYS A 11 6.27 20.42 6.94
CA LYS A 11 7.51 21.20 6.99
C LYS A 11 8.58 20.45 7.77
N LYS A 12 9.71 20.17 7.13
CA LYS A 12 10.88 19.60 7.79
C LYS A 12 11.83 20.71 8.19
N TYR A 13 12.18 20.75 9.47
CA TYR A 13 13.19 21.67 9.97
C TYR A 13 14.56 20.98 9.97
N ALA A 14 15.65 21.73 10.16
CA ALA A 14 17.02 21.18 10.08
C ALA A 14 17.31 20.04 11.10
N ASN A 15 16.50 19.92 12.15
CA ASN A 15 16.55 18.80 13.11
C ASN A 15 15.68 17.61 12.63
N ARG A 16 15.57 16.51 13.39
CA ARG A 16 14.63 15.40 13.11
C ARG A 16 13.13 15.79 13.30
N ARG A 17 12.78 17.09 13.21
CA ARG A 17 11.44 17.62 13.48
C ARG A 17 10.66 17.81 12.20
N LEU A 18 9.47 17.23 12.15
CA LEU A 18 8.48 17.38 11.09
C LEU A 18 7.25 18.07 11.67
N TYR A 19 6.65 18.98 10.91
CA TYR A 19 5.50 19.76 11.33
C TYR A 19 4.39 19.67 10.29
N ASN A 20 3.23 19.17 10.69
CA ASN A 20 2.05 19.12 9.85
C ASN A 20 1.36 20.49 9.88
N THR A 21 1.29 21.15 8.74
CA THR A 21 0.69 22.49 8.63
C THR A 21 -0.84 22.47 8.70
N GLY A 22 -1.48 21.36 8.34
CA GLY A 22 -2.93 21.21 8.42
C GLY A 22 -3.42 21.05 9.86
N THR A 23 -2.74 20.22 10.65
CA THR A 23 -3.10 20.00 12.07
C THR A 23 -2.37 20.95 13.03
N SER A 24 -1.36 21.66 12.54
CA SER A 24 -0.50 22.53 13.35
C SER A 24 0.27 21.78 14.46
N THR A 25 0.60 20.50 14.25
CA THR A 25 1.26 19.63 15.23
C THR A 25 2.61 19.10 14.74
N TYR A 26 3.48 18.77 15.69
CA TYR A 26 4.67 17.97 15.40
C TYR A 26 4.27 16.53 15.08
N VAL A 27 4.93 15.96 14.09
CA VAL A 27 4.75 14.57 13.66
C VAL A 27 6.09 13.87 13.55
N THR A 28 6.08 12.55 13.61
CA THR A 28 7.24 11.68 13.44
C THR A 28 7.23 11.00 12.07
N LEU A 29 8.30 10.30 11.72
CA LEU A 29 8.32 9.47 10.49
C LEU A 29 7.34 8.29 10.59
N GLU A 30 7.10 7.77 11.80
CA GLU A 30 6.08 6.75 12.03
C GLU A 30 4.68 7.29 11.76
N ASP A 31 4.37 8.53 12.19
CA ASP A 31 3.10 9.17 11.89
C ASP A 31 2.91 9.37 10.39
N LEU A 32 3.96 9.80 9.67
CA LEU A 32 3.91 9.92 8.22
C LEU A 32 3.70 8.55 7.54
N ALA A 33 4.32 7.49 8.04
CA ALA A 33 4.08 6.14 7.54
C ALA A 33 2.61 5.72 7.73
N GLU A 34 2.00 6.06 8.87
CA GLU A 34 0.58 5.83 9.11
C GLU A 34 -0.32 6.66 8.18
N MET A 35 0.05 7.91 7.87
CA MET A 35 -0.65 8.73 6.87
C MET A 35 -0.65 8.04 5.49
N VAL A 36 0.51 7.54 5.03
CA VAL A 36 0.61 6.78 3.77
C VAL A 36 -0.30 5.55 3.80
N LYS A 37 -0.32 4.79 4.90
CA LYS A 37 -1.18 3.60 5.04
C LYS A 37 -2.67 3.92 4.99
N LYS A 38 -3.06 5.13 5.43
CA LYS A 38 -4.44 5.63 5.36
C LYS A 38 -4.81 6.18 3.97
N GLY A 39 -3.85 6.30 3.05
CA GLY A 39 -4.04 6.93 1.75
C GLY A 39 -4.11 8.45 1.81
N GLU A 40 -3.53 9.05 2.85
CA GLU A 40 -3.43 10.50 2.98
C GLU A 40 -2.22 11.01 2.16
N GLU A 41 -2.50 11.81 1.14
CA GLU A 41 -1.47 12.42 0.30
C GLU A 41 -0.83 13.63 1.00
N PHE A 42 0.50 13.64 1.06
CA PHE A 42 1.26 14.76 1.61
C PHE A 42 2.52 15.06 0.81
N THR A 43 2.98 16.31 0.92
CA THR A 43 4.29 16.74 0.44
C THR A 43 5.15 17.17 1.61
N VAL A 44 6.46 16.97 1.51
CA VAL A 44 7.42 17.42 2.52
C VAL A 44 8.27 18.52 1.94
N GLN A 45 8.27 19.67 2.60
CA GLN A 45 9.05 20.84 2.21
C GLN A 45 10.12 21.15 3.25
N ASP A 46 11.33 21.46 2.82
CA ASP A 46 12.34 22.00 3.72
C ASP A 46 11.89 23.39 4.22
N ALA A 47 11.83 23.56 5.53
CA ALA A 47 11.30 24.77 6.13
C ALA A 47 12.20 26.01 5.94
N LYS A 48 13.48 25.83 5.59
CA LYS A 48 14.43 26.91 5.32
C LYS A 48 14.47 27.28 3.85
N THR A 49 14.52 26.29 2.96
CA THR A 49 14.70 26.54 1.52
C THR A 49 13.39 26.51 0.74
N GLY A 50 12.37 25.82 1.24
CA GLY A 50 11.11 25.57 0.54
C GLY A 50 11.17 24.42 -0.47
N ASP A 51 12.31 23.73 -0.56
CA ASP A 51 12.50 22.65 -1.53
C ASP A 51 11.59 21.46 -1.23
N ASP A 52 11.06 20.83 -2.28
CA ASP A 52 10.37 19.55 -2.18
C ASP A 52 11.37 18.44 -1.88
N ILE A 53 11.25 17.89 -0.68
CA ILE A 53 12.06 16.80 -0.16
C ILE A 53 11.18 15.58 0.17
N THR A 54 10.02 15.46 -0.47
CA THR A 54 9.08 14.34 -0.27
C THR A 54 9.78 13.01 -0.57
N HIS A 55 10.47 12.92 -1.70
CA HIS A 55 11.19 11.71 -2.11
C HIS A 55 12.21 11.21 -1.06
N PRO A 56 13.21 12.00 -0.63
CA PRO A 56 14.18 11.52 0.37
C PRO A 56 13.54 11.20 1.72
N VAL A 57 12.46 11.87 2.12
CA VAL A 57 11.74 11.54 3.36
C VAL A 57 10.99 10.22 3.25
N LEU A 58 10.32 9.95 2.12
CA LEU A 58 9.68 8.65 1.86
C LEU A 58 10.73 7.51 1.79
N THR A 59 11.88 7.75 1.16
CA THR A 59 12.99 6.78 1.18
C THR A 59 13.45 6.50 2.62
N GLN A 60 13.55 7.52 3.47
CA GLN A 60 13.91 7.35 4.87
C GLN A 60 12.87 6.51 5.63
N ILE A 61 11.57 6.75 5.41
CA ILE A 61 10.49 5.97 6.02
C ILE A 61 10.62 4.49 5.65
N ILE A 62 10.83 4.17 4.37
CA ILE A 62 11.02 2.79 3.89
C ILE A 62 12.22 2.14 4.60
N PHE A 63 13.34 2.85 4.70
CA PHE A 63 14.53 2.36 5.38
C PHE A 63 14.28 2.08 6.88
N GLU A 64 13.58 2.96 7.60
CA GLU A 64 13.26 2.76 9.00
C GLU A 64 12.30 1.57 9.21
N LEU A 65 11.34 1.37 8.30
CA LEU A 65 10.43 0.22 8.33
C LEU A 65 11.16 -1.11 8.10
N GLU A 66 12.09 -1.17 7.14
CA GLU A 66 12.88 -2.38 6.84
C GLU A 66 13.89 -2.73 7.96
N ASN A 67 14.29 -1.77 8.79
CA ASN A 67 15.20 -2.01 9.92
C ASN A 67 14.47 -2.27 11.25
N LYS A 68 13.14 -2.29 11.27
CA LYS A 68 12.35 -2.59 12.47
C LYS A 68 12.41 -4.09 12.73
N ASP A 69 12.76 -4.48 13.97
CA ASP A 69 13.12 -5.86 14.36
C ASP A 69 12.19 -6.94 13.76
N GLY A 70 12.77 -7.81 12.92
CA GLY A 70 12.25 -9.15 12.62
C GLY A 70 11.28 -9.31 11.44
N GLN A 71 10.99 -8.26 10.67
CA GLN A 71 10.10 -8.35 9.49
C GLN A 71 10.60 -7.54 8.29
N ASN A 72 11.83 -7.78 7.84
CA ASN A 72 12.29 -7.31 6.53
C ASN A 72 11.36 -7.86 5.45
N MET A 73 10.65 -6.98 4.75
CA MET A 73 9.73 -7.39 3.69
C MET A 73 10.48 -7.55 2.37
N LEU A 74 11.55 -6.78 2.16
CA LEU A 74 12.28 -6.76 0.90
C LEU A 74 13.31 -7.90 0.79
N PRO A 75 13.21 -8.78 -0.24
CA PRO A 75 14.19 -9.84 -0.45
C PRO A 75 15.58 -9.30 -0.83
N ILE A 76 16.65 -9.95 -0.34
CA ILE A 76 18.05 -9.59 -0.68
C ILE A 76 18.29 -9.51 -2.21
N PRO A 77 17.80 -10.46 -3.06
CA PRO A 77 17.99 -10.35 -4.50
C PRO A 77 17.39 -9.08 -5.10
N PHE A 78 16.23 -8.64 -4.59
CA PHE A 78 15.58 -7.40 -5.03
C PHE A 78 16.43 -6.19 -4.69
N LEU A 79 16.92 -6.10 -3.45
CA LEU A 79 17.80 -5.00 -3.03
C LEU A 79 19.07 -4.90 -3.89
N ARG A 80 19.69 -6.04 -4.22
CA ARG A 80 20.86 -6.08 -5.10
C ARG A 80 20.55 -5.60 -6.52
N GLN A 81 19.42 -6.02 -7.07
CA GLN A 81 18.98 -5.58 -8.40
C GLN A 81 18.68 -4.09 -8.40
N LEU A 82 17.96 -3.60 -7.39
CA LEU A 82 17.65 -2.18 -7.25
C LEU A 82 18.93 -1.34 -7.26
N ILE A 83 19.95 -1.73 -6.48
CA ILE A 83 21.28 -1.08 -6.47
C ILE A 83 21.96 -1.18 -7.84
N ALA A 84 21.93 -2.34 -8.51
CA ALA A 84 22.59 -2.51 -9.80
C ALA A 84 21.97 -1.61 -10.90
N TYR A 85 20.68 -1.31 -10.81
CA TYR A 85 20.02 -0.38 -11.72
C TYR A 85 20.41 1.09 -11.47
N TYR A 86 20.87 1.44 -10.27
CA TYR A 86 21.45 2.75 -9.99
C TYR A 86 22.86 2.85 -10.61
N GLY A 87 22.93 3.27 -11.87
CA GLY A 87 24.19 3.55 -12.57
C GLY A 87 24.26 3.01 -13.99
N ASP A 88 23.27 2.23 -14.41
CA ASP A 88 23.12 1.75 -15.78
C ASP A 88 22.04 2.56 -16.54
N GLN A 89 21.98 2.43 -17.87
CA GLN A 89 20.99 3.13 -18.72
C GLN A 89 19.52 2.78 -18.39
N MET A 90 19.28 1.81 -17.51
CA MET A 90 17.96 1.35 -17.06
C MET A 90 17.25 2.31 -16.09
N GLN A 91 17.91 3.38 -15.62
CA GLN A 91 17.32 4.37 -14.70
C GLN A 91 15.98 4.95 -15.19
N MET A 92 15.76 5.03 -16.51
CA MET A 92 14.50 5.54 -17.07
C MET A 92 13.36 4.51 -17.11
N ILE A 93 13.68 3.22 -17.02
CA ILE A 93 12.69 2.13 -17.24
C ILE A 93 12.21 1.54 -15.91
N VAL A 94 13.12 1.41 -14.94
CA VAL A 94 12.82 0.79 -13.64
C VAL A 94 11.68 1.48 -12.88
N PRO A 95 11.59 2.83 -12.79
CA PRO A 95 10.50 3.48 -12.07
C PRO A 95 9.12 3.13 -12.63
N SER A 96 8.95 3.27 -13.95
CA SER A 96 7.67 2.96 -14.61
C SER A 96 7.32 1.47 -14.52
N PHE A 97 8.31 0.59 -14.63
CA PHE A 97 8.07 -0.85 -14.48
C PHE A 97 7.62 -1.21 -13.05
N LEU A 98 8.25 -0.62 -12.03
CA LEU A 98 7.89 -0.86 -10.63
C LEU A 98 6.48 -0.35 -10.34
N GLU A 99 6.12 0.85 -10.82
CA GLU A 99 4.79 1.42 -10.69
C GLU A 99 3.72 0.50 -11.30
N GLN A 100 3.92 0.07 -12.56
CA GLN A 100 2.98 -0.83 -13.24
C GLN A 100 2.87 -2.19 -12.54
N SER A 101 3.99 -2.74 -12.06
CA SER A 101 4.01 -4.01 -11.32
C SER A 101 3.25 -3.90 -10.00
N MET A 102 3.41 -2.78 -9.28
CA MET A 102 2.67 -2.55 -8.04
C MET A 102 1.17 -2.37 -8.27
N LEU A 103 0.79 -1.62 -9.31
CA LEU A 103 -0.63 -1.47 -9.70
C LEU A 103 -1.26 -2.83 -10.06
N ALA A 104 -0.55 -3.66 -10.81
CA ALA A 104 -0.99 -5.01 -11.15
C ALA A 104 -1.17 -5.88 -9.89
N PHE A 105 -0.20 -5.85 -8.98
CA PHE A 105 -0.24 -6.60 -7.72
C PHE A 105 -1.42 -6.17 -6.84
N SER A 106 -1.64 -4.87 -6.65
CA SER A 106 -2.76 -4.34 -5.87
C SER A 106 -4.12 -4.76 -6.44
N LYS A 107 -4.27 -4.71 -7.77
CA LYS A 107 -5.49 -5.15 -8.47
C LYS A 107 -5.75 -6.66 -8.28
N GLU A 108 -4.69 -7.45 -8.30
CA GLU A 108 -4.78 -8.90 -8.07
C GLU A 108 -5.17 -9.22 -6.62
N GLN A 109 -4.60 -8.50 -5.65
CA GLN A 109 -4.96 -8.60 -4.23
C GLN A 109 -6.44 -8.27 -3.98
N GLU A 110 -6.94 -7.21 -4.61
CA GLU A 110 -8.36 -6.82 -4.52
C GLU A 110 -9.27 -7.91 -5.09
N ARG A 111 -8.97 -8.40 -6.30
CA ARG A 111 -9.70 -9.50 -6.93
C ARG A 111 -9.72 -10.76 -6.08
N PHE A 112 -8.59 -11.14 -5.47
CA PHE A 112 -8.52 -12.28 -4.56
C PHE A 112 -9.39 -12.06 -3.32
N ARG A 113 -9.37 -10.86 -2.74
CA ARG A 113 -10.22 -10.49 -1.59
C ARG A 113 -11.70 -10.57 -1.93
N GLU A 114 -12.10 -10.11 -3.12
CA GLU A 114 -13.49 -10.22 -3.61
C GLU A 114 -13.91 -11.68 -3.80
N GLN A 115 -13.06 -12.51 -4.42
CA GLN A 115 -13.33 -13.95 -4.59
C GLN A 115 -13.50 -14.66 -3.24
N MET A 116 -12.64 -14.36 -2.27
CA MET A 116 -12.74 -14.90 -0.91
C MET A 116 -14.01 -14.43 -0.20
N LYS A 117 -14.38 -13.15 -0.30
CA LYS A 117 -15.67 -12.65 0.22
C LYS A 117 -16.86 -13.34 -0.45
N GLY A 118 -16.81 -13.54 -1.77
CA GLY A 118 -17.84 -14.23 -2.54
C GLY A 118 -17.96 -15.72 -2.21
N ALA A 119 -16.85 -16.36 -1.81
CA ALA A 119 -16.82 -17.74 -1.35
C ALA A 119 -17.30 -17.90 0.11
N ILE A 120 -16.91 -16.97 1.00
CA ILE A 120 -17.34 -16.95 2.42
C ILE A 120 -18.81 -16.51 2.55
N GLY A 121 -19.33 -15.70 1.62
CA GLY A 121 -20.74 -15.31 1.55
C GLY A 121 -21.70 -16.43 1.13
N LYS A 122 -21.18 -17.58 0.67
CA LYS A 122 -21.94 -18.82 0.55
C LYS A 122 -21.69 -19.65 1.80
N SER A 123 -22.54 -19.50 2.82
CA SER A 123 -22.45 -20.30 4.04
C SER A 123 -22.45 -21.79 3.68
N PRO A 124 -21.77 -22.67 4.45
CA PRO A 124 -21.96 -24.12 4.34
C PRO A 124 -23.45 -24.53 4.34
N LEU A 125 -24.32 -23.75 4.99
CA LEU A 125 -25.78 -23.92 4.92
C LEU A 125 -26.36 -23.63 3.53
N ASP A 126 -25.87 -22.64 2.79
CA ASP A 126 -26.36 -22.33 1.44
C ASP A 126 -25.89 -23.37 0.42
N MET A 127 -24.70 -23.95 0.64
CA MET A 127 -24.23 -25.10 -0.13
C MET A 127 -25.04 -26.37 0.18
N MET A 128 -25.47 -26.56 1.43
CA MET A 128 -26.43 -27.61 1.81
C MET A 128 -27.82 -27.42 1.19
N LYS A 129 -28.32 -26.19 1.11
CA LYS A 129 -29.60 -25.90 0.42
C LYS A 129 -29.56 -26.21 -1.08
N ILE A 130 -28.39 -26.19 -1.73
CA ILE A 130 -28.23 -26.58 -3.13
C ILE A 130 -28.17 -28.11 -3.29
N THR A 131 -27.62 -28.83 -2.30
CA THR A 131 -27.54 -30.31 -2.34
C THR A 131 -28.84 -31.00 -1.89
N THR A 132 -29.67 -30.33 -1.09
CA THR A 132 -30.97 -30.85 -0.65
C THR A 132 -31.97 -31.10 -1.80
N PRO A 133 -32.17 -30.19 -2.78
CA PRO A 133 -33.09 -30.43 -3.89
C PRO A 133 -32.61 -31.56 -4.82
N ILE A 134 -31.29 -31.78 -4.94
CA ILE A 134 -30.75 -32.87 -5.76
C ILE A 134 -31.06 -34.24 -5.14
N LYS A 135 -30.90 -34.39 -3.82
CA LYS A 135 -31.27 -35.65 -3.13
C LYS A 135 -32.77 -35.93 -3.14
N ALA A 136 -33.60 -34.89 -3.02
CA ALA A 136 -35.06 -35.04 -3.09
C ALA A 136 -35.55 -35.46 -4.49
N LEU A 137 -34.85 -35.04 -5.56
CA LEU A 137 -35.13 -35.44 -6.94
C LEU A 137 -34.68 -36.89 -7.24
N GLU A 138 -33.58 -37.36 -6.65
CA GLU A 138 -33.14 -38.76 -6.75
C GLU A 138 -34.06 -39.74 -6.00
N GLU A 139 -34.73 -39.28 -4.94
CA GLU A 139 -35.64 -40.13 -4.15
C GLU A 139 -37.01 -40.32 -4.83
N GLN A 140 -37.44 -39.38 -5.67
CA GLN A 140 -38.66 -39.50 -6.48
C GLN A 140 -38.50 -40.36 -7.75
N THR A 141 -37.28 -40.61 -8.22
CA THR A 141 -37.01 -41.44 -9.40
C THR A 141 -36.78 -42.92 -9.08
N ARG A 142 -36.85 -43.31 -7.79
CA ARG A 142 -36.62 -44.68 -7.30
C ARG A 142 -37.86 -45.38 -6.74
N ARG A 143 -39.07 -44.95 -7.12
CA ARG A 143 -40.33 -45.65 -6.84
C ARG A 143 -41.06 -46.01 -8.12
#